data_AF-A0A3B3QEI9-F1
#
_entry.id   AF-A0A3B3QEI9-F1
#
_cell.length_a   1.000
_cell.length_b   1.000
_cell.length_c   1.000
_cell.angle_alpha   90.00
_cell.angle_beta   90.00
_cell.angle_gamma   90.00
#
_symmetry.space_group_name_H-M   'P 1'
#
loop_
_entity.id
_entity.type
_entity.pdbx_description
1 polymer ?
#
loop_
_entity_poly.entity_id
_entity_poly.type
_entity_poly.pdbx_seq_one_letter_code
_entity_poly.pdbx_strand_id
1 'polypeptide(L)'
;ETCGGTGGRKGRAPDKAVREEGVSYEISYPNQTCKKAPLKTPFRPIEIPPDAKLLGKVVLGTNLAPGMGVLINAWSGETQGGLAFTEFGCLPISSQIHVENVGWIFTNFYNLVIGIEDPNEFIPPPSCDKAELQQTENEELKEFLRFII
;
A
#
# COMPACT_ATOMS: atom_id res chain seq x y z
N GLU A 1 7.08 9.55 -17.63
CA GLU A 1 5.75 9.90 -17.11
C GLU A 1 5.45 8.91 -15.99
N THR A 2 5.24 9.42 -14.78
CA THR A 2 5.33 8.71 -13.49
C THR A 2 3.98 8.14 -13.08
N CYS A 3 3.94 6.89 -12.59
CA CYS A 3 2.73 6.11 -12.32
C CYS A 3 2.60 5.79 -10.82
N GLY A 4 1.62 6.35 -10.09
CA GLY A 4 1.38 6.05 -8.67
C GLY A 4 0.00 5.47 -8.34
N GLY A 5 -0.08 4.52 -7.38
CA GLY A 5 -1.36 4.08 -6.77
C GLY A 5 -1.32 2.84 -5.85
N THR A 6 -1.85 2.98 -4.63
CA THR A 6 -1.82 2.11 -3.42
C THR A 6 -2.71 0.84 -3.39
N GLY A 7 -2.29 -0.20 -2.64
CA GLY A 7 -3.10 -1.39 -2.27
C GLY A 7 -2.49 -2.22 -1.11
N GLY A 8 -3.31 -2.82 -0.23
CA GLY A 8 -2.86 -3.46 1.02
C GLY A 8 -3.41 -4.87 1.34
N ARG A 9 -2.79 -5.55 2.33
CA ARG A 9 -3.22 -6.74 3.15
C ARG A 9 -2.06 -7.18 4.07
N LYS A 10 -2.12 -7.93 5.19
CA LYS A 10 -3.14 -8.52 6.09
C LYS A 10 -2.42 -8.88 7.42
N GLY A 11 -2.52 -8.05 8.46
CA GLY A 11 -2.26 -8.41 9.87
C GLY A 11 -3.60 -8.50 10.62
N ARG A 12 -3.65 -8.62 11.96
CA ARG A 12 -4.87 -8.21 12.70
C ARG A 12 -4.97 -6.68 12.61
N ALA A 13 -5.27 -6.23 11.40
CA ALA A 13 -5.36 -4.85 10.99
C ALA A 13 -6.74 -4.33 11.38
N PRO A 14 -6.88 -3.03 11.61
CA PRO A 14 -8.20 -2.41 11.54
C PRO A 14 -8.88 -2.80 10.22
N ASP A 15 -10.20 -2.90 10.26
CA ASP A 15 -10.97 -3.28 9.07
C ASP A 15 -10.78 -2.27 7.95
N LYS A 16 -10.57 -0.99 8.31
CA LYS A 16 -10.17 0.08 7.39
C LYS A 16 -9.18 1.05 8.02
N ALA A 17 -8.28 1.55 7.18
CA ALA A 17 -7.34 2.62 7.50
C ALA A 17 -7.58 3.79 6.53
N VAL A 18 -7.89 4.97 7.06
CA VAL A 18 -8.23 6.17 6.27
C VAL A 18 -7.28 7.30 6.64
N ARG A 19 -6.83 8.09 5.66
CA ARG A 19 -6.04 9.30 5.87
C ARG A 19 -6.84 10.55 5.53
N GLU A 20 -6.80 11.52 6.41
CA GLU A 20 -7.38 12.85 6.23
C GLU A 20 -6.46 13.88 6.88
N GLU A 21 -6.02 14.89 6.12
CA GLU A 21 -5.29 16.07 6.64
C GLU A 21 -4.16 15.77 7.65
N GLY A 22 -3.32 14.76 7.38
CA GLY A 22 -2.21 14.42 8.28
C GLY A 22 -2.60 13.58 9.50
N VAL A 23 -3.79 13.00 9.49
CA VAL A 23 -4.28 12.05 10.49
C VAL A 23 -4.65 10.73 9.84
N SER A 24 -4.33 9.62 10.50
CA SER A 24 -4.80 8.28 10.14
C SER A 24 -5.85 7.79 11.14
N TYR A 25 -6.89 7.14 10.62
CA TYR A 25 -7.94 6.49 11.39
C TYR A 25 -7.84 4.98 11.23
N GLU A 26 -7.76 4.26 12.34
CA GLU A 26 -7.93 2.81 12.39
C GLU A 26 -9.34 2.49 12.86
N ILE A 27 -10.15 1.92 11.98
CA ILE A 27 -11.58 1.68 12.22
C ILE A 27 -11.82 0.19 12.43
N SER A 28 -12.49 -0.16 13.54
CA SER A 28 -13.01 -1.51 13.79
C SER A 28 -14.54 -1.48 13.73
N TYR A 29 -15.13 -2.06 12.69
CA TYR A 29 -16.58 -2.10 12.51
C TYR A 29 -17.29 -2.97 13.55
N PRO A 30 -16.79 -4.16 13.95
CA PRO A 30 -17.44 -4.99 14.97
C PRO A 30 -17.58 -4.28 16.31
N ASN A 31 -16.57 -3.49 16.67
CA ASN A 31 -16.52 -2.81 17.97
C ASN A 31 -17.01 -1.36 17.91
N GLN A 32 -17.26 -0.84 16.70
CA GLN A 32 -17.56 0.58 16.45
C GLN A 32 -16.53 1.51 17.11
N THR A 33 -15.27 1.07 17.20
CA THR A 33 -14.18 1.84 17.78
C THR A 33 -13.29 2.41 16.70
N CYS A 34 -12.73 3.59 17.00
CA CYS A 34 -11.85 4.32 16.10
C CYS A 34 -10.62 4.78 16.88
N LYS A 35 -9.43 4.52 16.34
CA LYS A 35 -8.19 5.09 16.87
C LYS A 35 -7.69 6.14 15.90
N LYS A 36 -7.38 7.32 16.44
CA LYS A 36 -6.88 8.47 15.69
C LYS A 36 -5.41 8.67 15.99
N ALA A 37 -4.56 8.73 14.97
CA ALA A 37 -3.12 8.92 15.13
C ALA A 37 -2.58 9.98 14.16
N PRO A 38 -1.61 10.81 14.56
CA PRO A 38 -0.97 11.76 13.65
C PRO A 38 -0.04 11.02 12.67
N LEU A 39 -0.15 11.35 11.38
CA LEU A 39 0.77 10.91 10.34
C LEU A 39 2.01 11.82 10.35
N LYS A 40 3.13 11.29 10.83
CA LYS A 40 4.41 12.01 10.83
C LYS A 40 5.21 11.83 9.54
N THR A 41 4.88 10.83 8.73
CA THR A 41 5.61 10.50 7.50
C THR A 41 4.84 10.92 6.26
N PRO A 42 5.53 11.35 5.19
CA PRO A 42 4.91 11.67 3.93
C PRO A 42 4.32 10.40 3.29
N PHE A 43 3.26 10.59 2.51
CA PHE A 43 2.69 9.53 1.68
C PHE A 43 3.73 8.98 0.70
N ARG A 44 3.80 7.65 0.59
CA ARG A 44 4.63 6.96 -0.41
C ARG A 44 3.72 6.30 -1.43
N PRO A 45 3.59 6.85 -2.64
CA PRO A 45 2.83 6.20 -3.69
C PRO A 45 3.51 4.88 -4.08
N ILE A 46 2.68 3.91 -4.47
CA ILE A 46 3.17 2.69 -5.11
C ILE A 46 3.45 3.06 -6.55
N GLU A 47 4.70 3.41 -6.81
CA GLU A 47 5.21 3.81 -8.10
C GLU A 47 6.62 3.28 -8.29
N ILE A 48 7.11 3.31 -9.52
CA ILE A 48 8.52 3.04 -9.79
C ILE A 48 9.31 4.29 -9.35
N PRO A 49 10.21 4.20 -8.35
CA PRO A 49 10.99 5.34 -7.89
C PRO A 49 11.86 5.91 -9.02
N PRO A 50 12.15 7.22 -8.99
CA PRO A 50 13.06 7.84 -9.96
C PRO A 50 14.48 7.23 -9.95
N ASP A 51 14.93 6.72 -8.79
CA ASP A 51 16.24 6.07 -8.63
C ASP A 51 16.25 4.58 -9.01
N ALA A 52 15.09 4.00 -9.33
CA ALA A 52 14.97 2.57 -9.57
C ALA A 52 15.60 2.16 -10.91
N LYS A 53 16.27 1.01 -10.88
CA LYS A 53 16.87 0.37 -12.06
C LYS A 53 16.07 -0.86 -12.45
N LEU A 54 15.88 -1.05 -13.75
CA LEU A 54 15.27 -2.26 -14.29
C LEU A 54 16.22 -3.45 -14.03
N LEU A 55 15.74 -4.43 -13.27
CA LEU A 55 16.45 -5.69 -13.04
C LEU A 55 16.27 -6.65 -14.21
N GLY A 56 15.06 -6.70 -14.77
CA GLY A 56 14.75 -7.60 -15.87
C GLY A 56 13.26 -7.71 -16.17
N LYS A 57 12.97 -8.42 -17.25
CA LYS A 57 11.61 -8.73 -17.70
C LYS A 57 11.34 -10.22 -17.52
N VAL A 58 10.17 -10.57 -17.00
CA VAL A 58 9.79 -11.97 -16.71
C VAL A 58 8.37 -12.20 -17.20
N VAL A 59 8.07 -13.41 -17.69
CA VAL A 59 6.70 -13.83 -17.95
C VAL A 59 6.20 -14.57 -16.72
N LEU A 60 5.18 -14.03 -16.05
CA LEU A 60 4.42 -14.77 -15.05
C LEU A 60 3.43 -15.69 -15.76
N GLY A 61 3.51 -16.99 -15.49
CA GLY A 61 2.73 -18.01 -16.20
C GLY A 61 3.54 -18.65 -17.32
N THR A 62 2.93 -18.83 -18.49
CA THR A 62 3.58 -19.45 -19.66
C THR A 62 3.36 -18.63 -20.93
N ASN A 63 4.33 -18.69 -21.84
CA ASN A 63 4.27 -18.05 -23.14
C ASN A 63 3.75 -18.97 -24.26
N LEU A 64 3.17 -20.13 -23.91
CA LEU A 64 2.71 -21.14 -24.87
C LEU A 64 1.58 -20.65 -25.78
N ALA A 65 0.70 -19.77 -25.29
CA ALA A 65 -0.34 -19.13 -26.10
C ALA A 65 -0.74 -17.77 -25.51
N PRO A 66 -1.38 -16.89 -26.31
CA PRO A 66 -1.87 -15.60 -25.84
C PRO A 66 -2.79 -15.75 -24.61
N GLY A 67 -2.58 -14.91 -23.60
CA GLY A 67 -3.39 -14.90 -22.38
C GLY A 67 -2.98 -15.91 -21.30
N MET A 68 -2.03 -16.82 -21.56
CA MET A 68 -1.53 -17.77 -20.56
C MET A 68 -0.37 -17.23 -19.71
N GLY A 69 0.04 -15.98 -19.94
CA GLY A 69 1.06 -15.33 -19.15
C GLY A 69 1.00 -13.81 -19.24
N VAL A 70 1.63 -13.17 -18.28
CA VAL A 70 1.70 -11.71 -18.15
C VAL A 70 3.16 -11.30 -18.14
N LEU A 71 3.54 -10.43 -19.07
CA LEU A 71 4.88 -9.85 -19.10
C LEU A 71 4.99 -8.79 -17.98
N ILE A 72 5.98 -8.94 -17.12
CA ILE A 72 6.25 -8.06 -15.99
C ILE A 72 7.68 -7.52 -16.05
N ASN A 73 7.88 -6.34 -15.47
CA ASN A 73 9.17 -5.71 -15.24
C ASN A 73 9.47 -5.69 -13.76
N ALA A 74 10.63 -6.18 -13.38
CA ALA A 74 11.16 -6.08 -12.03
C ALA A 74 12.13 -4.89 -11.94
N TRP A 75 11.97 -4.09 -10.90
CA TRP A 75 12.73 -2.88 -10.61
C TRP A 75 13.34 -2.98 -9.21
N SER A 76 14.46 -2.32 -9.00
CA SER A 76 15.06 -2.15 -7.67
C SER A 76 15.58 -0.73 -7.50
N GLY A 77 15.21 -0.11 -6.39
CA GLY A 77 15.68 1.22 -5.98
C GLY A 77 16.22 1.18 -4.55
N GLU A 78 17.08 2.13 -4.22
CA GLU A 78 17.62 2.25 -2.86
C GLU A 78 16.51 2.71 -1.89
N THR A 79 15.53 3.44 -2.41
CA THR A 79 14.46 4.07 -1.61
C THR A 79 13.25 3.19 -1.33
N GLN A 80 12.97 2.17 -2.16
CA GLN A 80 11.75 1.34 -2.08
C GLN A 80 12.01 -0.16 -2.25
N GLY A 81 13.26 -0.63 -2.20
CA GLY A 81 13.56 -2.05 -2.39
C GLY A 81 13.12 -2.55 -3.79
N GLY A 82 12.56 -3.76 -3.85
CA GLY A 82 12.17 -4.43 -5.10
C GLY A 82 10.70 -4.21 -5.48
N LEU A 83 10.42 -3.90 -6.74
CA LEU A 83 9.05 -3.67 -7.24
C LEU A 83 8.83 -4.44 -8.54
N ALA A 84 7.63 -4.97 -8.75
CA ALA A 84 7.25 -5.58 -10.01
C ALA A 84 5.94 -4.96 -10.54
N PHE A 85 5.94 -4.60 -11.81
CA PHE A 85 4.78 -4.05 -12.51
C PHE A 85 4.54 -4.81 -13.82
N THR A 86 3.30 -4.83 -14.29
CA THR A 86 3.01 -5.30 -15.65
C THR A 86 3.71 -4.39 -16.67
N GLU A 87 4.27 -4.98 -17.74
CA GLU A 87 4.81 -4.20 -18.87
C GLU A 87 3.72 -3.33 -19.47
N PHE A 88 2.53 -3.90 -19.62
CA PHE A 88 1.38 -3.23 -20.20
C PHE A 88 0.44 -2.75 -19.10
N GLY A 89 0.15 -1.45 -19.09
CA GLY A 89 -0.77 -0.82 -18.12
C GLY A 89 -0.15 -0.45 -16.77
N CYS A 90 1.13 -0.76 -16.53
CA CYS A 90 1.86 -0.39 -15.31
C CYS A 90 1.11 -0.75 -14.01
N LEU A 91 0.47 -1.91 -13.99
CA LEU A 91 -0.28 -2.38 -12.83
C LEU A 91 0.69 -3.03 -11.83
N PRO A 92 0.63 -2.69 -10.54
CA PRO A 92 1.52 -3.29 -9.54
C PRO A 92 1.23 -4.78 -9.43
N ILE A 93 2.29 -5.58 -9.35
CA ILE A 93 2.24 -7.03 -9.14
C ILE A 93 2.76 -7.36 -7.75
N SER A 94 3.91 -6.79 -7.40
CA SER A 94 4.48 -6.95 -6.07
C SER A 94 5.38 -5.78 -5.66
N SER A 95 5.55 -5.64 -4.35
CA SER A 95 6.47 -4.70 -3.70
C SER A 95 7.18 -5.41 -2.56
N GLN A 96 8.46 -5.14 -2.42
CA GLN A 96 9.33 -5.64 -1.38
C GLN A 96 10.12 -4.48 -0.82
N ILE A 97 9.81 -4.07 0.40
CA ILE A 97 10.53 -2.99 1.08
C ILE A 97 11.19 -3.51 2.34
N HIS A 98 12.34 -2.92 2.69
CA HIS A 98 12.96 -3.15 3.99
C HIS A 98 12.61 -2.01 4.93
N VAL A 99 12.07 -2.36 6.08
CA VAL A 99 11.68 -1.42 7.12
C VAL A 99 12.57 -1.65 8.33
N GLU A 100 13.20 -0.57 8.81
CA GLU A 100 14.06 -0.63 9.99
C GLU A 100 13.25 -1.14 11.19
N ASN A 101 13.82 -2.06 11.97
CA ASN A 101 13.19 -2.72 13.13
C ASN A 101 12.03 -3.69 12.84
N VAL A 102 11.49 -3.74 11.62
CA VAL A 102 10.43 -4.70 11.22
C VAL A 102 10.96 -5.78 10.28
N GLY A 103 11.92 -5.44 9.41
CA GLY A 103 12.50 -6.33 8.41
C GLY A 103 11.85 -6.19 7.03
N TRP A 104 11.88 -7.27 6.24
CA TRP A 104 11.35 -7.26 4.87
C TRP A 104 9.83 -7.42 4.86
N ILE A 105 9.15 -6.48 4.22
CA ILE A 105 7.71 -6.52 3.97
C ILE A 105 7.48 -6.81 2.50
N PHE A 106 6.74 -7.88 2.23
CA PHE A 106 6.35 -8.29 0.88
C PHE A 106 4.86 -8.08 0.69
N THR A 107 4.50 -7.34 -0.36
CA THR A 107 3.10 -7.12 -0.74
C THR A 107 2.89 -7.58 -2.16
N ASN A 108 1.79 -8.29 -2.37
CA ASN A 108 1.38 -8.77 -3.68
C ASN A 108 -0.03 -8.25 -3.98
N PHE A 109 -0.24 -7.84 -5.22
CA PHE A 109 -1.46 -7.19 -5.67
C PHE A 109 -2.21 -8.13 -6.60
N TYR A 110 -3.51 -8.30 -6.36
CA TYR A 110 -4.37 -9.20 -7.11
C TYR A 110 -5.74 -8.56 -7.31
N ASN A 111 -6.45 -8.95 -8.37
CA ASN A 111 -7.81 -8.50 -8.67
C ASN A 111 -7.92 -6.96 -8.68
N LEU A 112 -6.95 -6.30 -9.32
CA LEU A 112 -6.92 -4.85 -9.43
C LEU A 112 -8.09 -4.36 -10.28
N VAL A 113 -8.81 -3.35 -9.75
CA VAL A 113 -9.81 -2.58 -10.47
C VAL A 113 -9.29 -1.16 -10.62
N ILE A 114 -9.34 -0.62 -11.84
CA ILE A 114 -8.86 0.74 -12.11
C ILE A 114 -9.92 1.74 -11.65
N GLY A 115 -9.51 2.68 -10.80
CA GLY A 115 -10.39 3.70 -10.23
C GLY A 115 -10.87 3.35 -8.83
N ILE A 116 -11.76 4.19 -8.32
CA ILE A 116 -12.41 4.03 -7.01
C ILE A 116 -13.89 3.82 -7.28
N GLU A 117 -14.45 2.69 -6.84
CA GLU A 117 -15.87 2.38 -7.02
C GLU A 117 -16.75 3.24 -6.11
N ASP A 118 -16.36 3.41 -4.83
CA ASP A 118 -17.07 4.24 -3.85
C ASP A 118 -16.10 5.22 -3.15
N PRO A 119 -16.13 6.51 -3.49
CA PRO A 119 -15.31 7.53 -2.84
C PRO A 119 -15.61 7.72 -1.35
N ASN A 120 -16.79 7.32 -0.87
CA ASN A 120 -17.16 7.47 0.54
C ASN A 120 -16.36 6.52 1.45
N GLU A 121 -15.64 5.54 0.88
CA GLU A 121 -14.75 4.68 1.66
C GLU A 121 -13.58 5.43 2.31
N PHE A 122 -13.26 6.63 1.83
CA PHE A 122 -12.23 7.51 2.40
C PHE A 122 -12.76 8.49 3.43
N ILE A 123 -14.06 8.46 3.74
CA ILE A 123 -14.67 9.33 4.76
C ILE A 123 -14.80 8.50 6.05
N PRO A 124 -14.13 8.91 7.15
CA PRO A 124 -14.31 8.24 8.43
C PRO A 124 -15.78 8.25 8.86
N PRO A 125 -16.29 7.17 9.49
CA PRO A 125 -17.66 7.16 9.99
C PRO A 125 -17.81 8.20 11.12
N PRO A 126 -19.03 8.75 11.36
CA PRO A 126 -19.27 9.73 12.42
C PRO A 126 -18.91 9.25 13.84
N SER A 127 -18.81 7.93 14.05
CA SER A 127 -18.31 7.35 15.30
C SER A 127 -16.85 7.74 15.60
N CYS A 128 -16.06 8.12 14.60
CA CYS A 128 -14.69 8.58 14.74
C CYS A 128 -14.56 10.03 15.24
N ASP A 129 -15.62 10.85 15.22
CA ASP A 129 -15.56 12.26 15.64
C ASP A 129 -15.13 12.42 17.10
N LYS A 130 -15.48 11.44 17.94
CA LYS A 130 -15.18 11.40 19.37
C LYS A 130 -13.87 10.68 19.68
N ALA A 131 -13.16 10.16 18.69
CA ALA A 131 -11.92 9.44 18.91
C ALA A 131 -10.82 10.40 19.35
N GLU A 132 -10.29 10.18 20.55
CA GLU A 132 -9.14 10.94 21.04
C GLU A 132 -7.90 10.64 20.19
N LEU A 133 -7.11 11.69 19.91
CA LEU A 133 -5.80 11.56 19.30
C LEU A 133 -4.91 10.76 20.25
N GLN A 134 -4.66 9.51 19.91
CA GLN A 134 -3.68 8.72 20.63
C GLN A 134 -2.30 9.29 20.29
N GLN A 135 -1.59 9.79 21.31
CA GLN A 135 -0.15 10.01 21.16
C GLN A 135 0.45 8.65 20.83
N THR A 136 1.01 8.52 19.63
CA THR A 136 1.64 7.29 19.18
C THR A 136 2.91 7.05 20.00
N GLU A 137 2.74 6.46 21.19
CA GLU A 137 3.83 5.86 21.96
C GLU A 137 4.21 4.49 21.38
N ASN A 138 3.33 3.87 20.59
CA ASN A 138 3.61 2.58 19.98
C ASN A 138 4.25 2.77 18.58
N GLU A 139 5.57 2.67 18.52
CA GLU A 139 6.38 2.70 17.29
C GLU A 139 5.89 1.68 16.23
N GLU A 140 5.32 0.55 16.65
CA GLU A 140 4.80 -0.49 15.74
C GLU A 140 3.63 0.02 14.87
N LEU A 141 2.76 0.88 15.41
CA LEU A 141 1.65 1.48 14.67
C LEU A 141 2.12 2.59 13.73
N LYS A 142 3.16 3.34 14.11
CA LYS A 142 3.79 4.33 13.22
C LYS A 142 4.34 3.66 11.98
N GLU A 143 4.93 2.48 12.14
CA GLU A 143 5.55 1.73 11.05
C GLU A 143 4.51 1.06 10.13
N PHE A 144 3.43 0.52 10.69
CA PHE A 144 2.33 -0.07 9.92
C PHE A 144 1.60 0.99 9.06
N LEU A 145 1.39 2.19 9.60
CA LEU A 145 0.77 3.31 8.89
C LEU A 145 1.67 3.92 7.80
N ARG A 146 3.00 3.69 7.83
CA ARG A 146 3.90 4.06 6.71
C ARG A 146 3.58 3.28 5.44
N PHE A 147 2.94 2.12 5.55
CA PHE A 147 2.90 1.12 4.49
C PHE A 147 1.52 0.90 3.86
N ILE A 148 0.45 1.06 4.63
CA ILE A 148 -0.91 0.80 4.16
C ILE A 148 -1.55 2.01 3.47
N ILE A 149 -1.08 3.23 3.80
CA ILE A 149 -1.70 4.47 3.35
C ILE A 149 -0.71 5.33 2.61
#